data_AF-A0A813DP88-F1
#
_entry.id   AF-A0A813DP88-F1
#
_cell.length_a   1.000
_cell.length_b   1.000
_cell.length_c   1.000
_cell.angle_alpha   90.00
_cell.angle_beta   90.00
_cell.angle_gamma   90.00
#
_symmetry.space_group_name_H-M   'P 1'
#
loop_
_entity.id
_entity.type
_entity.pdbx_description
1 polymer ?
#
loop_
_entity_poly.entity_id
_entity_poly.type
_entity_poly.pdbx_seq_one_letter_code
_entity_poly.pdbx_strand_id
1 'polypeptide(L)'
;MGGRSRSPVRCLSVGHSVQFFHEADPDDVEAWYVLPQEATSSSPLLLQSHGWLDGTLQEEFCPRSYCPEQPVSWPLVVPRHDISFTDRSGRRCPRESARARRVQVHLVRELAARLPLLSVLLVRRAGSLPITREGQFGSTPSDMYMSALIRLGIMPHPQLAGHDFELFSLFVNDSEDLERVVDMAPQIASTLRGRHKASFWMLWPVEWEDCGCTEMGYVVRESFFRAMRSCQASGICSAFPHPAELYELIASKSWKVSLSLDPLAMLPAAVVVSRSSVESDPVSAARKAVFGLEQIRRQNPFPVLPGEPAAPSSVNEFGVKRGVVKLGWSWEAKDVMVFNSEEELGWRMAEVLLESSGCTASECIVQEWVDFDFELRCYFVPPRGWVSSHFLKPERIEWNAWGEPCAQGRPRGFELLTEEMCLSRWGQDEGAMLSAKEQAVEISQHLLAWLLPTGSRPVPMIRLDFMTRRVSSGKARVVFGEFCEMGAAMLGWKEGTVTMWRAALDSALR
;
A
#
# COMPACT_ATOMS: atom_id res chain seq x y z
N MET A 1 21.65 -12.40 20.36
CA MET A 1 20.20 -12.49 20.64
C MET A 1 20.01 -13.40 21.84
N GLY A 2 19.78 -12.84 23.04
CA GLY A 2 19.46 -13.64 24.21
C GLY A 2 18.02 -14.13 24.09
N GLY A 3 17.81 -15.38 23.72
CA GLY A 3 16.50 -16.01 23.77
C GLY A 3 15.98 -15.89 25.19
N ARG A 4 14.94 -15.07 25.41
CA ARG A 4 14.24 -15.07 26.70
C ARG A 4 13.69 -16.47 26.89
N SER A 5 14.38 -17.25 27.72
CA SER A 5 13.92 -18.58 28.13
C SER A 5 12.53 -18.40 28.71
N ARG A 6 11.50 -18.88 27.98
CA ARG A 6 10.14 -18.88 28.50
C ARG A 6 10.15 -19.80 29.70
N SER A 7 9.71 -19.30 30.85
CA SER A 7 9.57 -20.14 32.04
C SER A 7 8.73 -21.36 31.67
N PRO A 8 9.19 -22.59 31.96
CA PRO A 8 8.43 -23.79 31.65
C PRO A 8 7.06 -23.69 32.33
N VAL A 9 6.00 -23.91 31.56
CA VAL A 9 4.64 -23.96 32.10
C VAL A 9 4.62 -25.03 33.19
N ARG A 10 4.14 -24.69 34.38
CA ARG A 10 3.99 -25.64 35.49
C ARG A 10 2.72 -26.47 35.27
N CYS A 11 2.52 -27.54 36.03
CA CYS A 11 1.20 -28.19 36.04
C CYS A 11 0.15 -27.18 36.51
N LEU A 12 -0.98 -27.09 35.81
CA LEU A 12 -2.07 -26.18 36.10
C LEU A 12 -3.33 -26.98 36.44
N SER A 13 -3.98 -26.64 37.55
CA SER A 13 -5.19 -27.33 38.00
C SER A 13 -6.43 -26.92 37.21
N VAL A 14 -7.48 -27.74 37.27
CA VAL A 14 -8.83 -27.37 36.82
C VAL A 14 -9.27 -26.05 37.45
N GLY A 15 -9.94 -25.19 36.67
CA GLY A 15 -10.45 -23.90 37.12
C GLY A 15 -9.39 -22.80 37.22
N HIS A 16 -8.11 -23.12 37.01
CA HIS A 16 -7.05 -22.11 37.04
C HIS A 16 -7.27 -21.05 35.96
N SER A 17 -7.18 -19.78 36.34
CA SER A 17 -7.33 -18.66 35.41
C SER A 17 -6.08 -18.50 34.56
N VAL A 18 -6.28 -18.42 33.26
CA VAL A 18 -5.20 -18.34 32.26
C VAL A 18 -5.52 -17.27 31.24
N GLN A 19 -4.51 -16.85 30.48
CA GLN A 19 -4.72 -16.21 29.19
C GLN A 19 -4.38 -17.20 28.09
N PHE A 20 -5.15 -17.14 27.01
CA PHE A 20 -4.86 -17.89 25.79
C PHE A 20 -4.82 -16.91 24.62
N PHE A 21 -3.96 -17.17 23.64
CA PHE A 21 -3.88 -16.36 22.44
C PHE A 21 -4.97 -16.79 21.47
N HIS A 22 -5.82 -15.86 21.08
CA HIS A 22 -6.82 -16.04 20.04
C HIS A 22 -6.27 -15.60 18.71
N GLU A 23 -6.56 -16.38 17.68
CA GLU A 23 -6.19 -16.13 16.29
C GLU A 23 -7.45 -16.32 15.43
N ALA A 24 -7.72 -15.33 14.59
CA ALA A 24 -8.79 -15.32 13.60
C ALA A 24 -8.18 -14.85 12.29
N ASP A 25 -7.83 -15.80 11.43
CA ASP A 25 -7.11 -15.51 10.21
C ASP A 25 -8.03 -14.77 9.22
N PRO A 26 -7.60 -13.61 8.67
CA PRO A 26 -8.32 -12.90 7.62
C PRO A 26 -8.83 -13.75 6.46
N ASP A 27 -8.08 -14.78 6.07
CA ASP A 27 -8.37 -15.65 4.92
C ASP A 27 -9.31 -16.82 5.28
N ASP A 28 -9.52 -17.08 6.57
CA ASP A 28 -10.50 -18.06 7.03
C ASP A 28 -11.88 -17.41 7.11
N VAL A 29 -12.74 -17.83 6.18
CA VAL A 29 -14.08 -17.27 6.03
C VAL A 29 -15.01 -17.53 7.22
N GLU A 30 -14.71 -18.58 8.00
CA GLU A 30 -15.43 -19.01 9.19
C GLU A 30 -14.75 -18.54 10.48
N ALA A 31 -13.70 -17.70 10.37
CA ALA A 31 -12.99 -17.20 11.52
C ALA A 31 -13.91 -16.40 12.45
N TRP A 32 -13.83 -16.72 13.74
CA TRP A 32 -14.54 -16.00 14.78
C TRP A 32 -13.67 -14.86 15.29
N TYR A 33 -14.23 -13.65 15.32
CA TYR A 33 -13.59 -12.47 15.88
C TYR A 33 -14.18 -12.17 17.26
N VAL A 34 -13.50 -11.34 18.05
CA VAL A 34 -14.00 -10.84 19.32
C VAL A 34 -14.55 -9.43 19.15
N LEU A 35 -15.79 -9.21 19.58
CA LEU A 35 -16.39 -7.89 19.67
C LEU A 35 -15.92 -7.21 20.97
N PRO A 36 -15.17 -6.08 20.89
CA PRO A 36 -14.74 -5.35 22.07
C PRO A 36 -15.95 -4.84 22.87
N GLN A 37 -15.86 -4.80 24.20
CA GLN A 37 -16.99 -4.44 25.07
C GLN A 37 -17.55 -3.03 24.80
N GLU A 38 -16.70 -2.10 24.37
CA GLU A 38 -17.08 -0.73 24.05
C GLU A 38 -17.58 -0.58 22.60
N ALA A 39 -17.32 -1.54 21.72
CA ALA A 39 -17.62 -1.41 20.29
C ALA A 39 -19.12 -1.52 19.99
N THR A 40 -19.58 -0.69 19.05
CA THR A 40 -20.94 -0.77 18.50
C THR A 40 -21.08 -1.98 17.58
N SER A 41 -22.27 -2.58 17.54
CA SER A 41 -22.59 -3.64 16.57
C SER A 41 -22.98 -3.10 15.17
N SER A 42 -22.96 -1.78 14.98
CA SER A 42 -23.23 -1.11 13.70
C SER A 42 -21.94 -0.87 12.92
N SER A 43 -22.08 -0.73 11.60
CA SER A 43 -20.98 -0.36 10.70
C SER A 43 -20.51 1.09 10.93
N PRO A 44 -19.19 1.38 10.86
CA PRO A 44 -18.09 0.44 10.64
C PRO A 44 -17.83 -0.46 11.86
N LEU A 45 -17.52 -1.73 11.61
CA LEU A 45 -17.44 -2.74 12.67
C LEU A 45 -15.99 -2.98 13.10
N LEU A 46 -15.67 -2.68 14.36
CA LEU A 46 -14.35 -2.94 14.96
C LEU A 46 -14.36 -4.29 15.67
N LEU A 47 -13.58 -5.25 15.16
CA LEU A 47 -13.44 -6.58 15.76
C LEU A 47 -11.98 -6.92 16.03
N GLN A 48 -11.69 -7.56 17.16
CA GLN A 48 -10.36 -8.10 17.44
C GLN A 48 -10.21 -9.47 16.77
N SER A 49 -9.16 -9.65 15.97
CA SER A 49 -8.84 -10.93 15.32
C SER A 49 -7.71 -11.67 16.00
N HIS A 50 -6.73 -10.96 16.56
CA HIS A 50 -5.60 -11.59 17.27
C HIS A 50 -5.37 -10.93 18.62
N GLY A 51 -5.03 -11.73 19.63
CA GLY A 51 -4.58 -11.22 20.92
C GLY A 51 -4.82 -12.16 22.09
N TRP A 52 -4.25 -11.81 23.23
CA TRP A 52 -4.45 -12.54 24.48
C TRP A 52 -5.83 -12.24 25.06
N LEU A 53 -6.58 -13.31 25.31
CA LEU A 53 -7.89 -13.33 25.94
C LEU A 53 -7.83 -14.08 27.27
N ASP A 54 -8.66 -13.70 28.21
CA ASP A 54 -8.77 -14.36 29.50
C ASP A 54 -9.69 -15.58 29.42
N GLY A 55 -9.37 -16.62 30.19
CA GLY A 55 -10.15 -17.84 30.29
C GLY A 55 -9.83 -18.68 31.53
N THR A 56 -10.41 -19.87 31.59
CA THR A 56 -10.17 -20.85 32.66
C THR A 56 -9.92 -22.24 32.08
N LEU A 57 -9.05 -23.01 32.74
CA LEU A 57 -8.82 -24.40 32.35
C LEU A 57 -9.99 -25.30 32.77
N GLN A 58 -10.46 -26.14 31.87
CA GLN A 58 -11.49 -27.15 32.19
C GLN A 58 -10.93 -28.46 32.70
N GLU A 59 -9.66 -28.74 32.43
CA GLU A 59 -8.99 -29.94 32.88
C GLU A 59 -7.60 -29.60 33.46
N GLU A 60 -7.05 -30.53 34.23
CA GLU A 60 -5.67 -30.42 34.69
C GLU A 60 -4.72 -30.52 33.49
N PHE A 61 -3.79 -29.58 33.38
CA PHE A 61 -2.76 -29.60 32.35
C PHE A 61 -1.42 -29.99 32.96
N CYS A 62 -0.79 -31.03 32.39
CA CYS A 62 0.55 -31.45 32.76
C CYS A 62 1.50 -31.33 31.55
N PRO A 63 2.59 -30.55 31.64
CA PRO A 63 3.58 -30.45 30.56
C PRO A 63 4.21 -31.79 30.16
N ARG A 64 4.23 -32.77 31.07
CA ARG A 64 4.80 -34.11 30.79
C ARG A 64 3.93 -34.96 29.86
N SER A 65 2.63 -34.67 29.79
CA SER A 65 1.69 -35.36 28.90
C SER A 65 1.43 -34.60 27.59
N TYR A 66 2.04 -33.43 27.42
CA TYR A 66 1.84 -32.60 26.23
C TYR A 66 2.56 -33.19 25.01
N CYS A 67 1.81 -33.34 23.91
CA CYS A 67 2.31 -33.73 22.60
C CYS A 67 1.80 -32.72 21.56
N PRO A 68 2.68 -31.91 20.95
CA PRO A 68 2.30 -30.91 19.95
C PRO A 68 1.44 -31.47 18.81
N GLU A 69 1.67 -32.73 18.45
CA GLU A 69 1.00 -33.41 17.34
C GLU A 69 -0.38 -33.98 17.71
N GLN A 70 -0.74 -34.00 19.00
CA GLN A 70 -1.99 -34.57 19.50
C GLN A 70 -2.84 -33.49 20.20
N PRO A 71 -3.85 -32.92 19.53
CA PRO A 71 -4.71 -31.86 20.10
C PRO A 71 -5.40 -32.22 21.42
N VAL A 72 -5.66 -33.50 21.67
CA VAL A 72 -6.23 -33.98 22.94
C VAL A 72 -5.31 -33.73 24.15
N SER A 73 -4.01 -33.61 23.92
CA SER A 73 -3.02 -33.33 24.98
C SER A 73 -2.84 -31.83 25.27
N TRP A 74 -3.44 -30.95 24.46
CA TRP A 74 -3.33 -29.51 24.61
C TRP A 74 -4.26 -29.00 25.71
N PRO A 75 -3.92 -27.93 26.44
CA PRO A 75 -4.82 -27.31 27.42
C PRO A 75 -6.23 -27.04 26.87
N LEU A 76 -7.26 -27.49 27.59
CA LEU A 76 -8.66 -27.19 27.29
C LEU A 76 -9.10 -25.92 28.03
N VAL A 77 -9.24 -24.80 27.31
CA VAL A 77 -9.51 -23.48 27.88
C VAL A 77 -10.91 -23.01 27.51
N VAL A 78 -11.67 -22.53 28.49
CA VAL A 78 -12.95 -21.83 28.29
C VAL A 78 -12.72 -20.33 28.35
N PRO A 79 -13.10 -19.57 27.31
CA PRO A 79 -13.07 -18.12 27.37
C PRO A 79 -13.98 -17.58 28.48
N ARG A 80 -13.66 -16.43 29.06
CA ARG A 80 -14.59 -15.78 30.00
C ARG A 80 -15.95 -15.53 29.34
N HIS A 81 -17.00 -15.60 30.15
CA HIS A 81 -18.39 -15.48 29.71
C HIS A 81 -18.77 -14.09 29.16
N ASP A 82 -17.98 -13.06 29.46
CA ASP A 82 -18.16 -11.69 28.97
C ASP A 82 -17.48 -11.43 27.61
N ILE A 83 -16.79 -12.42 27.05
CA ILE A 83 -16.20 -12.33 25.71
C ILE A 83 -17.24 -12.71 24.66
N SER A 84 -17.54 -11.77 23.78
CA SER A 84 -18.49 -11.98 22.67
C SER A 84 -17.75 -12.33 21.39
N PHE A 85 -17.98 -13.53 20.87
CA PHE A 85 -17.48 -13.95 19.55
C PHE A 85 -18.52 -13.63 18.47
N THR A 86 -18.07 -13.09 17.35
CA THR A 86 -18.88 -12.78 16.17
C THR A 86 -18.20 -13.24 14.89
N ASP A 87 -18.96 -13.46 13.83
CA ASP A 87 -18.36 -13.51 12.50
C ASP A 87 -17.95 -12.10 12.03
N ARG A 88 -17.42 -12.01 10.81
CA ARG A 88 -17.01 -10.73 10.18
C ARG A 88 -18.16 -9.74 9.97
N SER A 89 -19.41 -10.22 9.95
CA SER A 89 -20.60 -9.38 9.80
C SER A 89 -21.11 -8.83 11.15
N GLY A 90 -20.45 -9.20 12.25
CA GLY A 90 -20.87 -8.85 13.60
C GLY A 90 -21.99 -9.74 14.13
N ARG A 91 -22.39 -10.77 13.39
CA ARG A 91 -23.39 -11.72 13.87
C ARG A 91 -22.77 -12.58 14.96
N ARG A 92 -23.44 -12.62 16.11
CA ARG A 92 -22.98 -13.40 17.26
C ARG A 92 -22.90 -14.87 16.93
N CYS A 93 -21.80 -15.45 17.35
CA CYS A 93 -21.55 -16.87 17.27
C CYS A 93 -22.59 -17.65 18.10
N PRO A 94 -23.09 -18.82 17.62
CA PRO A 94 -23.89 -19.71 18.45
C PRO A 94 -23.16 -20.03 19.77
N ARG A 95 -23.90 -20.21 20.86
CA ARG A 95 -23.32 -20.52 22.19
C ARG A 95 -22.38 -21.74 22.17
N GLU A 96 -22.53 -22.62 21.18
CA GLU A 96 -21.70 -23.80 21.01
C GLU A 96 -20.27 -23.52 20.53
N SER A 97 -20.02 -22.42 19.82
CA SER A 97 -18.65 -22.07 19.39
C SER A 97 -17.92 -21.13 20.36
N ALA A 98 -18.61 -20.64 21.40
CA ALA A 98 -17.99 -20.06 22.61
C ALA A 98 -17.56 -21.13 23.65
N ARG A 99 -17.55 -22.42 23.26
CA ARG A 99 -17.18 -23.54 24.11
C ARG A 99 -15.68 -23.60 24.40
N ALA A 100 -15.34 -24.50 25.31
CA ALA A 100 -13.97 -24.88 25.59
C ALA A 100 -13.21 -25.25 24.30
N ARG A 101 -11.97 -24.77 24.17
CA ARG A 101 -11.10 -25.03 23.02
C ARG A 101 -9.75 -25.58 23.47
N ARG A 102 -9.20 -26.49 22.67
CA ARG A 102 -7.84 -27.00 22.84
C ARG A 102 -6.87 -25.97 22.27
N VAL A 103 -5.95 -25.47 23.07
CA VAL A 103 -5.00 -24.41 22.68
C VAL A 103 -3.58 -24.90 22.88
N GLN A 104 -2.70 -24.74 21.91
CA GLN A 104 -1.30 -25.15 22.04
C GLN A 104 -0.66 -24.51 23.27
N VAL A 105 0.19 -25.25 23.98
CA VAL A 105 0.76 -24.80 25.28
C VAL A 105 1.49 -23.45 25.18
N HIS A 106 2.13 -23.17 24.04
CA HIS A 106 2.90 -21.94 23.85
C HIS A 106 2.01 -20.71 23.57
N LEU A 107 0.71 -20.93 23.36
CA LEU A 107 -0.37 -19.96 23.23
C LEU A 107 -1.22 -19.88 24.52
N VAL A 108 -0.75 -20.47 25.63
CA VAL A 108 -1.37 -20.35 26.94
C VAL A 108 -0.34 -19.77 27.92
N ARG A 109 -0.77 -18.88 28.80
CA ARG A 109 0.06 -18.30 29.86
C ARG A 109 -0.76 -18.04 31.11
N GLU A 110 -0.09 -17.90 32.24
CA GLU A 110 -0.73 -17.39 33.46
C GLU A 110 -1.25 -15.96 33.23
N LEU A 111 -2.28 -15.57 33.99
CA LEU A 111 -2.80 -14.20 33.94
C LEU A 111 -1.67 -13.18 34.15
N ALA A 112 -1.48 -12.30 33.17
CA ALA A 112 -0.49 -11.25 33.24
C ALA A 112 -1.12 -9.91 32.83
N ALA A 113 -0.92 -8.87 33.63
CA ALA A 113 -1.27 -7.49 33.30
C ALA A 113 -0.30 -6.87 32.28
N ARG A 114 0.17 -7.67 31.31
CA ARG A 114 1.13 -7.23 30.30
C ARG A 114 0.39 -6.69 29.09
N LEU A 115 0.54 -5.39 28.85
CA LEU A 115 0.13 -4.76 27.61
C LEU A 115 0.96 -5.30 26.44
N PRO A 116 0.35 -5.51 25.26
CA PRO A 116 1.09 -5.88 24.06
C PRO A 116 2.07 -4.77 23.68
N LEU A 117 3.15 -5.13 22.98
CA LEU A 117 4.07 -4.14 22.44
C LEU A 117 3.39 -3.31 21.34
N LEU A 118 2.65 -3.97 20.45
CA LEU A 118 2.00 -3.35 19.29
C LEU A 118 0.52 -3.73 19.18
N SER A 119 -0.35 -2.75 18.98
CA SER A 119 -1.70 -2.97 18.45
C SER A 119 -1.73 -2.56 16.98
N VAL A 120 -2.19 -3.47 16.13
CA VAL A 120 -2.37 -3.24 14.69
C VAL A 120 -3.86 -3.12 14.37
N LEU A 121 -4.25 -2.04 13.70
CA LEU A 121 -5.59 -1.83 13.14
C LEU A 121 -5.54 -2.04 11.63
N LEU A 122 -6.16 -3.10 11.13
CA LEU A 122 -6.37 -3.31 9.70
C LEU A 122 -7.70 -2.65 9.30
N VAL A 123 -7.63 -1.54 8.57
CA VAL A 123 -8.84 -0.89 8.01
C VAL A 123 -9.08 -1.49 6.62
N ARG A 124 -10.20 -2.17 6.43
CA ARG A 124 -10.45 -3.01 5.24
C ARG A 124 -11.93 -3.05 4.90
N ARG A 125 -12.22 -3.44 3.66
CA ARG A 125 -13.60 -3.64 3.20
C ARG A 125 -14.28 -4.80 3.94
N ALA A 126 -15.57 -4.65 4.24
CA ALA A 126 -16.42 -5.66 4.87
C ALA A 126 -16.94 -6.76 3.90
N GLY A 127 -16.55 -6.70 2.62
CA GLY A 127 -17.08 -7.53 1.54
C GLY A 127 -16.99 -9.05 1.79
N SER A 128 -17.96 -9.79 1.23
CA SER A 128 -18.13 -11.23 1.41
C SER A 128 -17.23 -12.10 0.52
N LEU A 129 -16.62 -11.53 -0.52
CA LEU A 129 -15.81 -12.28 -1.47
C LEU A 129 -14.33 -12.02 -1.22
N PRO A 130 -13.50 -13.08 -1.08
CA PRO A 130 -12.05 -12.92 -1.06
C PRO A 130 -11.63 -12.27 -2.38
N ILE A 131 -10.95 -11.13 -2.30
CA ILE A 131 -10.40 -10.43 -3.46
C ILE A 131 -9.22 -11.26 -3.97
N THR A 132 -9.45 -12.19 -4.89
CA THR A 132 -8.38 -12.99 -5.51
C THR A 132 -7.96 -12.31 -6.82
N ARG A 133 -6.72 -11.81 -6.87
CA ARG A 133 -6.08 -11.32 -8.10
C ARG A 133 -4.63 -11.78 -8.19
N GLU A 134 -4.09 -11.68 -9.41
CA GLU A 134 -2.87 -12.29 -9.93
C GLU A 134 -1.60 -12.12 -9.05
N GLY A 135 -0.80 -13.19 -8.94
CA GLY A 135 0.39 -13.30 -8.08
C GLY A 135 0.12 -14.08 -6.78
N GLN A 136 1.16 -14.48 -6.03
CA GLN A 136 0.97 -15.26 -4.80
C GLN A 136 0.17 -14.48 -3.72
N PHE A 137 0.26 -13.15 -3.71
CA PHE A 137 -0.43 -12.27 -2.76
C PHE A 137 -1.18 -11.08 -3.42
N GLY A 138 -1.19 -10.97 -4.74
CA GLY A 138 -1.86 -9.86 -5.46
C GLY A 138 -1.15 -8.50 -5.37
N SER A 139 -1.55 -7.56 -6.23
CA SER A 139 -1.31 -6.12 -6.07
C SER A 139 -2.40 -5.40 -5.29
N THR A 140 -3.49 -6.11 -4.97
CA THR A 140 -4.68 -5.59 -4.29
C THR A 140 -4.71 -6.06 -2.84
N PRO A 141 -4.95 -5.17 -1.85
CA PRO A 141 -5.20 -5.60 -0.48
C PRO A 141 -6.37 -6.59 -0.42
N SER A 142 -6.08 -7.82 -0.02
CA SER A 142 -7.03 -8.94 0.08
C SER A 142 -6.89 -9.65 1.42
N ASP A 143 -7.84 -10.54 1.70
CA ASP A 143 -7.83 -11.41 2.88
C ASP A 143 -6.55 -12.25 2.95
N MET A 144 -6.15 -12.83 1.81
CA MET A 144 -4.87 -13.52 1.66
C MET A 144 -3.67 -12.60 1.90
N TYR A 145 -3.69 -11.37 1.40
CA TYR A 145 -2.61 -10.40 1.61
C TYR A 145 -2.46 -10.04 3.09
N MET A 146 -3.58 -9.82 3.79
CA MET A 146 -3.61 -9.54 5.22
C MET A 146 -3.20 -10.76 6.06
N SER A 147 -3.63 -11.96 5.67
CA SER A 147 -3.18 -13.22 6.27
C SER A 147 -1.67 -13.38 6.15
N ALA A 148 -1.12 -13.08 4.97
CA ALA A 148 0.31 -13.15 4.73
C ALA A 148 1.09 -12.08 5.51
N LEU A 149 0.58 -10.85 5.67
CA LEU A 149 1.12 -9.85 6.58
C LEU A 149 1.25 -10.40 8.01
N ILE A 150 0.24 -11.14 8.47
CA ILE A 150 0.26 -11.73 9.82
C ILE A 150 1.31 -12.84 9.90
N ARG A 151 1.21 -13.84 9.01
CA ARG A 151 2.04 -15.06 9.06
C ARG A 151 3.50 -14.83 8.71
N LEU A 152 3.78 -13.94 7.76
CA LEU A 152 5.13 -13.68 7.22
C LEU A 152 5.73 -12.36 7.68
N GLY A 153 4.91 -11.42 8.15
CA GLY A 153 5.37 -10.13 8.70
C GLY A 153 5.36 -10.12 10.23
N ILE A 154 4.17 -10.13 10.83
CA ILE A 154 3.96 -9.91 12.27
C ILE A 154 4.51 -11.05 13.12
N MET A 155 4.07 -12.29 12.87
CA MET A 155 4.45 -13.46 13.66
C MET A 155 5.97 -13.72 13.71
N PRO A 156 6.72 -13.64 12.59
CA PRO A 156 8.18 -13.82 12.62
C PRO A 156 8.95 -12.55 13.03
N HIS A 157 8.28 -11.43 13.31
CA HIS A 157 8.95 -10.19 13.67
C HIS A 157 9.71 -10.35 15.01
N PRO A 158 11.04 -10.10 15.09
CA PRO A 158 11.84 -10.36 16.29
C PRO A 158 11.38 -9.64 17.56
N GLN A 159 10.79 -8.45 17.41
CA GLN A 159 10.25 -7.69 18.55
C GLN A 159 8.84 -8.11 18.95
N LEU A 160 8.06 -8.71 18.03
CA LEU A 160 6.70 -9.18 18.28
C LEU A 160 6.65 -10.69 18.57
N ALA A 161 7.81 -11.34 18.50
CA ALA A 161 8.00 -12.75 18.77
C ALA A 161 7.39 -13.15 20.12
N GLY A 162 6.64 -14.24 20.11
CA GLY A 162 5.88 -14.70 21.27
C GLY A 162 4.60 -13.93 21.54
N HIS A 163 3.99 -13.42 20.46
CA HIS A 163 2.65 -12.87 20.47
C HIS A 163 2.54 -11.62 21.37
N ASP A 164 3.55 -10.75 21.33
CA ASP A 164 3.52 -9.46 22.04
C ASP A 164 2.80 -8.39 21.20
N PHE A 165 1.68 -8.78 20.59
CA PHE A 165 0.85 -7.94 19.75
C PHE A 165 -0.63 -8.29 19.90
N GLU A 166 -1.49 -7.40 19.42
CA GLU A 166 -2.90 -7.66 19.15
C GLU A 166 -3.28 -7.03 17.81
N LEU A 167 -4.29 -7.60 17.17
CA LEU A 167 -4.76 -7.17 15.86
C LEU A 167 -6.27 -6.96 15.89
N PHE A 168 -6.70 -5.82 15.34
CA PHE A 168 -8.09 -5.48 15.13
C PHE A 168 -8.34 -5.25 13.65
N SER A 169 -9.49 -5.70 13.17
CA SER A 169 -10.03 -5.41 11.85
C SER A 169 -11.16 -4.39 12.00
N LEU A 170 -11.05 -3.26 11.31
CA LEU A 170 -12.13 -2.29 11.14
C LEU A 170 -12.74 -2.51 9.76
N PHE A 171 -13.92 -3.13 9.75
CA PHE A 171 -14.65 -3.45 8.53
C PHE A 171 -15.49 -2.24 8.11
N VAL A 172 -15.21 -1.71 6.92
CA VAL A 172 -15.96 -0.60 6.30
C VAL A 172 -16.72 -1.09 5.08
N ASN A 173 -17.95 -0.63 4.92
CA ASN A 173 -18.85 -0.97 3.82
C ASN A 173 -18.86 0.07 2.70
N ASP A 174 -18.39 1.29 2.93
CA ASP A 174 -18.44 2.42 2.00
C ASP A 174 -17.67 3.61 2.56
N SER A 175 -17.73 4.74 1.87
CA SER A 175 -17.10 5.99 2.30
C SER A 175 -17.87 6.67 3.43
N GLU A 176 -19.17 6.41 3.59
CA GLU A 176 -19.96 6.92 4.72
C GLU A 176 -19.48 6.30 6.04
N ASP A 177 -19.16 5.00 6.02
CA ASP A 177 -18.50 4.34 7.15
C ASP A 177 -17.18 5.03 7.53
N LEU A 178 -16.36 5.45 6.55
CA LEU A 178 -15.12 6.18 6.82
C LEU A 178 -15.38 7.56 7.44
N GLU A 179 -16.47 8.25 7.08
CA GLU A 179 -16.89 9.47 7.78
C GLU A 179 -17.20 9.17 9.25
N ARG A 180 -17.86 8.04 9.56
CA ARG A 180 -18.11 7.64 10.96
C ARG A 180 -16.82 7.26 11.70
N VAL A 181 -15.82 6.72 11.00
CA VAL A 181 -14.49 6.45 11.59
C VAL A 181 -13.85 7.72 12.14
N VAL A 182 -14.12 8.89 11.54
CA VAL A 182 -13.61 10.18 12.05
C VAL A 182 -14.01 10.39 13.51
N ASP A 183 -15.27 10.18 13.84
CA ASP A 183 -15.80 10.37 15.21
C ASP A 183 -15.43 9.20 16.14
N MET A 184 -15.27 7.99 15.59
CA MET A 184 -14.90 6.79 16.35
C MET A 184 -13.41 6.72 16.69
N ALA A 185 -12.55 7.51 16.06
CA ALA A 185 -11.09 7.40 16.20
C ALA A 185 -10.57 7.43 17.66
N PRO A 186 -11.07 8.29 18.57
CA PRO A 186 -10.65 8.27 19.98
C PRO A 186 -11.02 6.97 20.70
N GLN A 187 -12.19 6.40 20.39
CA GLN A 187 -12.67 5.15 20.95
C GLN A 187 -11.91 3.93 20.38
N ILE A 188 -11.61 3.95 19.08
CA ILE A 188 -10.73 2.94 18.48
C ILE A 188 -9.38 3.00 19.20
N ALA A 189 -8.82 4.20 19.38
CA ALA A 189 -7.55 4.36 20.07
C ALA A 189 -7.60 3.87 21.53
N SER A 190 -8.68 4.12 22.29
CA SER A 190 -8.80 3.60 23.67
C SER A 190 -8.90 2.07 23.71
N THR A 191 -9.51 1.46 22.69
CA THR A 191 -9.64 0.01 22.56
C THR A 191 -8.29 -0.68 22.28
N LEU A 192 -7.41 -0.04 21.51
CA LEU A 192 -6.06 -0.54 21.24
C LEU A 192 -5.15 -0.38 22.48
N ARG A 193 -4.71 -1.49 23.06
CA ARG A 193 -3.98 -1.55 24.35
C ARG A 193 -2.46 -1.52 24.22
N GLY A 194 -1.95 -1.65 23.00
CA GLY A 194 -0.53 -1.73 22.69
C GLY A 194 0.21 -0.46 23.05
N ARG A 195 1.48 -0.63 23.46
CA ARG A 195 2.38 0.51 23.72
C ARG A 195 2.57 1.36 22.46
N HIS A 196 2.65 0.69 21.31
CA HIS A 196 2.59 1.29 19.99
C HIS A 196 1.25 0.95 19.35
N LYS A 197 0.69 1.91 18.61
CA LYS A 197 -0.57 1.75 17.88
C LYS A 197 -0.34 2.12 16.43
N ALA A 198 -0.67 1.20 15.54
CA ALA A 198 -0.49 1.41 14.12
C ALA A 198 -1.71 0.97 13.32
N SER A 199 -2.02 1.71 12.27
CA SER A 199 -3.05 1.36 11.29
C SER A 199 -2.43 0.99 9.95
N PHE A 200 -3.00 -0.03 9.32
CA PHE A 200 -2.72 -0.45 7.96
C PHE A 200 -4.01 -0.29 7.16
N TRP A 201 -3.99 0.63 6.21
CA TRP A 201 -5.16 0.99 5.41
C TRP A 201 -5.16 0.15 4.13
N MET A 202 -6.01 -0.88 4.12
CA MET A 202 -6.17 -1.87 3.04
C MET A 202 -7.34 -1.47 2.12
N LEU A 203 -7.34 -0.20 1.70
CA LEU A 203 -8.36 0.42 0.84
C LEU A 203 -7.66 1.34 -0.16
N TRP A 204 -8.38 1.72 -1.20
CA TRP A 204 -7.85 2.55 -2.28
C TRP A 204 -8.68 3.82 -2.45
N PRO A 205 -8.12 5.01 -2.13
CA PRO A 205 -8.82 6.28 -2.29
C PRO A 205 -8.98 6.62 -3.78
N VAL A 206 -10.19 7.00 -4.18
CA VAL A 206 -10.53 7.31 -5.57
C VAL A 206 -11.38 8.58 -5.70
N GLU A 207 -11.36 9.20 -6.88
CA GLU A 207 -12.24 10.30 -7.28
C GLU A 207 -13.47 9.80 -8.06
N TRP A 208 -14.17 8.82 -7.48
CA TRP A 208 -15.46 8.37 -7.97
C TRP A 208 -16.44 8.31 -6.80
N GLU A 209 -17.72 8.49 -7.09
CA GLU A 209 -18.78 8.12 -6.16
C GLU A 209 -18.66 6.62 -5.84
N ASP A 210 -19.21 6.19 -4.71
CA ASP A 210 -19.33 4.78 -4.34
C ASP A 210 -20.35 4.08 -5.28
N CYS A 211 -20.04 3.98 -6.58
CA CYS A 211 -20.93 3.57 -7.66
C CYS A 211 -21.20 2.05 -7.67
N GLY A 212 -21.07 1.36 -6.54
CA GLY A 212 -21.26 -0.08 -6.48
C GLY A 212 -20.20 -0.88 -7.24
N CYS A 213 -18.99 -0.34 -7.46
CA CYS A 213 -17.83 -1.16 -7.80
C CYS A 213 -17.40 -1.95 -6.54
N THR A 214 -18.26 -2.89 -6.15
CA THR A 214 -18.32 -3.55 -4.84
C THR A 214 -17.12 -4.43 -4.52
N GLU A 215 -16.26 -4.69 -5.49
CA GLU A 215 -15.29 -5.79 -5.42
C GLU A 215 -13.87 -5.37 -5.01
N MET A 216 -13.50 -4.09 -5.05
CA MET A 216 -12.07 -3.71 -5.11
C MET A 216 -11.57 -2.82 -3.95
N GLY A 217 -12.36 -2.59 -2.90
CA GLY A 217 -11.92 -1.75 -1.77
C GLY A 217 -11.71 -0.28 -2.10
N TYR A 218 -12.26 0.19 -3.23
CA TYR A 218 -12.29 1.61 -3.59
C TYR A 218 -13.20 2.38 -2.66
N VAL A 219 -12.76 3.57 -2.25
CA VAL A 219 -13.47 4.50 -1.37
C VAL A 219 -13.19 5.93 -1.78
N VAL A 220 -14.12 6.85 -1.52
CA VAL A 220 -13.96 8.28 -1.77
C VAL A 220 -12.74 8.81 -1.03
N ARG A 221 -11.86 9.48 -1.78
CA ARG A 221 -10.59 10.01 -1.30
C ARG A 221 -10.72 10.87 -0.04
N GLU A 222 -11.64 11.83 -0.05
CA GLU A 222 -11.80 12.81 1.03
C GLU A 222 -12.11 12.11 2.36
N SER A 223 -13.08 11.18 2.34
CA SER A 223 -13.49 10.41 3.51
C SER A 223 -12.36 9.52 4.02
N PHE A 224 -11.62 8.89 3.10
CA PHE A 224 -10.47 8.06 3.44
C PHE A 224 -9.38 8.84 4.18
N PHE A 225 -8.91 9.97 3.64
CA PHE A 225 -7.85 10.73 4.29
C PHE A 225 -8.32 11.46 5.55
N ARG A 226 -9.59 11.85 5.65
CA ARG A 226 -10.15 12.38 6.91
C ARG A 226 -10.16 11.33 8.01
N ALA A 227 -10.56 10.09 7.70
CA ALA A 227 -10.50 8.97 8.64
C ALA A 227 -9.05 8.68 9.06
N MET A 228 -8.10 8.62 8.11
CA MET A 228 -6.68 8.45 8.41
C MET A 228 -6.16 9.50 9.38
N ARG A 229 -6.40 10.78 9.09
CA ARG A 229 -5.96 11.90 9.93
C ARG A 229 -6.57 11.85 11.32
N SER A 230 -7.86 11.50 11.45
CA SER A 230 -8.51 11.38 12.76
C SER A 230 -7.90 10.28 13.62
N CYS A 231 -7.63 9.11 13.03
CA CYS A 231 -6.90 8.01 13.69
C CYS A 231 -5.50 8.45 14.13
N GLN A 232 -4.77 9.16 13.26
CA GLN A 232 -3.45 9.70 13.59
C GLN A 232 -3.48 10.72 14.72
N ALA A 233 -4.44 11.65 14.69
CA ALA A 233 -4.68 12.63 15.75
C ALA A 233 -5.04 11.96 17.09
N SER A 234 -5.69 10.78 17.03
CA SER A 234 -6.00 9.94 18.20
C SER A 234 -4.84 9.07 18.66
N GLY A 235 -3.65 9.20 18.06
CA GLY A 235 -2.43 8.49 18.46
C GLY A 235 -2.23 7.13 17.78
N ILE A 236 -2.94 6.84 16.68
CA ILE A 236 -2.76 5.63 15.86
C ILE A 236 -1.93 5.99 14.63
N CYS A 237 -0.66 5.59 14.58
CA CYS A 237 0.22 5.92 13.45
C CYS A 237 -0.20 5.16 12.18
N SER A 238 -0.31 5.81 11.02
CA SER A 238 -0.48 5.08 9.75
C SER A 238 0.84 4.48 9.31
N ALA A 239 1.02 3.20 9.59
CA ALA A 239 2.22 2.47 9.23
C ALA A 239 2.20 1.97 7.79
N PHE A 240 1.02 1.77 7.20
CA PHE A 240 0.82 1.36 5.81
C PHE A 240 -0.45 2.02 5.23
N PRO A 241 -0.43 2.53 3.98
CA PRO A 241 0.73 2.58 3.07
C PRO A 241 1.75 3.66 3.49
N HIS A 242 1.30 4.87 3.79
CA HIS A 242 2.12 5.92 4.39
C HIS A 242 1.29 6.74 5.38
N PRO A 243 1.92 7.62 6.17
CA PRO A 243 1.19 8.69 6.85
C PRO A 243 0.28 9.46 5.89
N ALA A 244 -0.90 9.88 6.36
CA ALA A 244 -1.93 10.50 5.54
C ALA A 244 -1.41 11.58 4.58
N GLU A 245 -0.62 12.54 5.06
CA GLU A 245 -0.12 13.64 4.22
C GLU A 245 0.83 13.17 3.11
N LEU A 246 1.74 12.26 3.43
CA LEU A 246 2.68 11.71 2.45
C LEU A 246 1.96 10.81 1.45
N TYR A 247 1.05 9.96 1.93
CA TYR A 247 0.26 9.11 1.04
C TYR A 247 -0.60 9.98 0.13
N GLU A 248 -1.20 11.04 0.68
CA GLU A 248 -2.07 11.92 -0.09
C GLU A 248 -1.28 12.62 -1.20
N LEU A 249 -0.11 13.15 -0.84
CA LEU A 249 0.80 13.77 -1.80
C LEU A 249 1.16 12.81 -2.92
N ILE A 250 1.71 11.63 -2.62
CA ILE A 250 2.21 10.69 -3.63
C ILE A 250 1.08 10.21 -4.55
N ALA A 251 -0.03 9.75 -3.97
CA ALA A 251 -1.14 9.16 -4.71
C ALA A 251 -1.90 10.18 -5.58
N SER A 252 -1.87 11.47 -5.24
CA SER A 252 -2.53 12.51 -6.03
C SER A 252 -1.96 12.69 -7.45
N LYS A 253 -0.69 12.31 -7.66
CA LYS A 253 0.09 12.58 -8.89
C LYS A 253 0.21 14.06 -9.27
N SER A 254 -0.41 14.99 -8.55
CA SER A 254 -0.39 16.43 -8.83
C SER A 254 1.01 17.02 -8.63
N TRP A 255 1.81 16.41 -7.76
CA TRP A 255 3.22 16.73 -7.56
C TRP A 255 4.04 16.73 -8.85
N LYS A 256 3.63 15.95 -9.88
CA LYS A 256 4.30 15.93 -11.19
C LYS A 256 4.29 17.31 -11.83
N VAL A 257 3.23 18.07 -11.64
CA VAL A 257 3.04 19.38 -12.26
C VAL A 257 4.07 20.36 -11.70
N SER A 258 4.17 20.47 -10.37
CA SER A 258 5.17 21.34 -9.73
C SER A 258 6.59 20.85 -9.96
N LEU A 259 6.82 19.53 -9.85
CA LEU A 259 8.16 18.96 -9.88
C LEU A 259 8.72 18.86 -11.32
N SER A 260 7.86 18.96 -12.35
CA SER A 260 8.30 19.00 -13.75
C SER A 260 9.11 20.25 -14.12
N LEU A 261 9.09 21.29 -13.29
CA LEU A 261 9.96 22.47 -13.42
C LEU A 261 11.34 22.28 -12.77
N ASP A 262 11.51 21.23 -11.96
CA ASP A 262 12.79 20.92 -11.31
C ASP A 262 13.66 20.08 -12.26
N PRO A 263 14.81 20.60 -12.73
CA PRO A 263 15.69 19.85 -13.63
C PRO A 263 16.27 18.59 -13.00
N LEU A 264 16.44 18.55 -11.66
CA LEU A 264 17.01 17.39 -10.97
C LEU A 264 16.01 16.24 -10.82
N ALA A 265 14.72 16.53 -10.90
CA ALA A 265 13.68 15.50 -10.82
C ALA A 265 13.54 14.69 -12.11
N MET A 266 14.06 15.20 -13.24
CA MET A 266 14.06 14.53 -14.54
C MET A 266 12.67 14.01 -14.93
N LEU A 267 11.65 14.86 -14.80
CA LEU A 267 10.26 14.53 -15.08
C LEU A 267 9.82 14.94 -16.50
N PRO A 268 8.80 14.25 -17.06
CA PRO A 268 8.04 14.76 -18.18
C PRO A 268 7.31 16.05 -17.78
N ALA A 269 7.14 16.96 -18.73
CA ALA A 269 6.27 18.13 -18.55
C ALA A 269 4.84 17.67 -18.21
N ALA A 270 4.22 18.32 -17.24
CA ALA A 270 2.86 18.01 -16.81
C ALA A 270 2.09 19.28 -16.45
N VAL A 271 0.79 19.30 -16.78
CA VAL A 271 -0.14 20.39 -16.45
C VAL A 271 -1.43 19.83 -15.89
N VAL A 272 -2.10 20.62 -15.07
CA VAL A 272 -3.46 20.34 -14.58
C VAL A 272 -4.47 21.03 -15.48
N VAL A 273 -5.56 20.33 -15.80
CA VAL A 273 -6.69 20.87 -16.54
C VAL A 273 -7.96 20.67 -15.73
N SER A 274 -8.61 21.77 -15.34
CA SER A 274 -9.87 21.74 -14.59
C SER A 274 -11.01 21.16 -15.42
N ARG A 275 -11.92 20.41 -14.78
CA ARG A 275 -13.17 19.91 -15.36
C ARG A 275 -13.99 21.01 -16.04
N SER A 276 -14.18 22.15 -15.38
CA SER A 276 -14.95 23.27 -15.92
C SER A 276 -14.40 23.82 -17.24
N SER A 277 -13.08 23.79 -17.43
CA SER A 277 -12.47 24.19 -18.70
C SER A 277 -12.79 23.21 -19.83
N VAL A 278 -12.81 21.90 -19.52
CA VAL A 278 -13.14 20.84 -20.47
C VAL A 278 -14.63 20.84 -20.81
N GLU A 279 -15.50 21.03 -19.82
CA GLU A 279 -16.96 21.15 -20.03
C GLU A 279 -17.32 22.35 -20.91
N SER A 280 -16.62 23.47 -20.73
CA SER A 280 -16.89 24.69 -21.50
C SER A 280 -16.40 24.58 -22.95
N ASP A 281 -15.18 24.10 -23.17
CA ASP A 281 -14.58 23.97 -24.51
C ASP A 281 -13.37 23.01 -24.45
N PRO A 282 -13.56 21.71 -24.77
CA PRO A 282 -12.50 20.71 -24.68
C PRO A 282 -11.34 20.99 -25.65
N VAL A 283 -11.60 21.63 -26.81
CA VAL A 283 -10.57 21.97 -27.79
C VAL A 283 -9.68 23.11 -27.27
N SER A 284 -10.30 24.16 -26.72
CA SER A 284 -9.56 25.26 -26.09
C SER A 284 -8.78 24.80 -24.86
N ALA A 285 -9.35 23.90 -24.05
CA ALA A 285 -8.65 23.28 -22.92
C ALA A 285 -7.40 22.50 -23.40
N ALA A 286 -7.52 21.71 -24.47
CA ALA A 286 -6.41 20.96 -25.05
C ALA A 286 -5.29 21.87 -25.57
N ARG A 287 -5.63 22.94 -26.28
CA ARG A 287 -4.66 23.97 -26.74
C ARG A 287 -3.86 24.57 -25.60
N LYS A 288 -4.56 24.96 -24.53
CA LYS A 288 -3.93 25.55 -23.34
C LYS A 288 -3.03 24.53 -22.63
N ALA A 289 -3.45 23.27 -22.57
CA ALA A 289 -2.66 22.20 -21.98
C ALA A 289 -1.37 21.97 -22.77
N VAL A 290 -1.45 21.78 -24.09
CA VAL A 290 -0.26 21.63 -24.97
C VAL A 290 0.66 22.83 -24.85
N PHE A 291 0.12 24.05 -24.90
CA PHE A 291 0.92 25.26 -24.70
C PHE A 291 1.63 25.26 -23.34
N GLY A 292 0.95 24.87 -22.27
CA GLY A 292 1.55 24.75 -20.94
C GLY A 292 2.70 23.74 -20.90
N LEU A 293 2.53 22.57 -21.52
CA LEU A 293 3.60 21.57 -21.67
C LEU A 293 4.81 22.16 -22.40
N GLU A 294 4.60 22.89 -23.51
CA GLU A 294 5.68 23.56 -24.23
C GLU A 294 6.41 24.58 -23.37
N GLN A 295 5.69 25.37 -22.57
CA GLN A 295 6.30 26.38 -21.69
C GLN A 295 7.19 25.72 -20.63
N ILE A 296 6.69 24.68 -19.96
CA ILE A 296 7.47 23.91 -18.98
C ILE A 296 8.72 23.34 -19.65
N ARG A 297 8.57 22.71 -20.82
CA ARG A 297 9.70 22.11 -21.53
C ARG A 297 10.73 23.14 -22.02
N ARG A 298 10.32 24.36 -22.36
CA ARG A 298 11.25 25.47 -22.68
C ARG A 298 12.03 25.95 -21.46
N GLN A 299 11.41 25.94 -20.28
CA GLN A 299 12.04 26.36 -19.02
C GLN A 299 12.94 25.27 -18.43
N ASN A 300 12.54 24.01 -18.59
CA ASN A 300 13.26 22.84 -18.13
C ASN A 300 13.47 21.85 -19.30
N PRO A 301 14.37 22.16 -20.25
CA PRO A 301 14.67 21.23 -21.34
C PRO A 301 15.37 19.99 -20.81
N PHE A 302 15.07 18.82 -21.38
CA PHE A 302 15.83 17.62 -21.04
C PHE A 302 17.30 17.78 -21.43
N PRO A 303 18.25 17.29 -20.60
CA PRO A 303 19.65 17.26 -20.96
C PRO A 303 19.87 16.49 -22.27
N VAL A 304 20.58 17.11 -23.20
CA VAL A 304 21.01 16.48 -24.47
C VAL A 304 22.39 15.88 -24.24
N LEU A 305 22.52 14.56 -24.37
CA LEU A 305 23.82 13.92 -24.21
C LEU A 305 24.71 14.18 -25.44
N PRO A 306 26.04 14.17 -25.30
CA PRO A 306 26.95 14.34 -26.42
C PRO A 306 26.66 13.31 -27.53
N GLY A 307 26.31 13.80 -28.72
CA GLY A 307 25.97 12.99 -29.90
C GLY A 307 24.47 12.82 -30.16
N GLU A 308 23.60 13.32 -29.29
CA GLU A 308 22.15 13.25 -29.48
C GLU A 308 21.59 14.46 -30.24
N PRO A 309 20.46 14.30 -30.94
CA PRO A 309 19.72 15.44 -31.46
C PRO A 309 19.10 16.25 -30.31
N ALA A 310 18.96 17.56 -30.52
CA ALA A 310 18.42 18.47 -29.51
C ALA A 310 17.00 18.05 -29.06
N ALA A 311 16.76 18.02 -27.75
CA ALA A 311 15.42 17.82 -27.20
C ALA A 311 14.45 18.89 -27.76
N PRO A 312 13.18 18.56 -28.08
CA PRO A 312 12.46 17.35 -27.67
C PRO A 312 12.62 16.12 -28.58
N SER A 313 13.30 16.19 -29.73
CA SER A 313 13.27 15.11 -30.73
C SER A 313 13.92 13.78 -30.30
N SER A 314 14.74 13.77 -29.24
CA SER A 314 15.35 12.56 -28.67
C SER A 314 14.59 11.95 -27.47
N VAL A 315 13.59 12.66 -26.92
CA VAL A 315 12.81 12.20 -25.77
C VAL A 315 11.36 11.90 -26.16
N ASN A 316 10.84 12.62 -27.14
CA ASN A 316 9.54 12.38 -27.74
C ASN A 316 9.64 12.70 -29.23
N GLU A 317 9.68 11.67 -30.07
CA GLU A 317 9.82 11.83 -31.51
C GLU A 317 8.67 12.66 -32.14
N PHE A 318 7.52 12.71 -31.46
CA PHE A 318 6.34 13.49 -31.87
C PHE A 318 6.26 14.88 -31.21
N GLY A 319 7.22 15.22 -30.34
CA GLY A 319 7.16 16.39 -29.46
C GLY A 319 5.97 16.36 -28.50
N VAL A 320 5.65 17.48 -27.86
CA VAL A 320 4.54 17.59 -26.89
C VAL A 320 3.13 17.33 -27.47
N LYS A 321 3.03 16.91 -28.73
CA LYS A 321 1.78 16.54 -29.41
C LYS A 321 1.30 15.14 -29.05
N ARG A 322 2.16 14.32 -28.45
CA ARG A 322 1.81 13.01 -27.88
C ARG A 322 1.99 13.04 -26.36
N GLY A 323 1.08 12.40 -25.65
CA GLY A 323 1.12 12.34 -24.19
C GLY A 323 0.09 11.41 -23.59
N VAL A 324 -0.13 11.59 -22.29
CA VAL A 324 -1.18 10.89 -21.54
C VAL A 324 -2.04 11.87 -20.77
N VAL A 325 -3.33 11.60 -20.75
CA VAL A 325 -4.29 12.15 -19.79
C VAL A 325 -4.47 11.14 -18.68
N LYS A 326 -4.46 11.59 -17.43
CA LYS A 326 -4.73 10.72 -16.28
C LYS A 326 -5.48 11.45 -15.19
N LEU A 327 -6.27 10.70 -14.43
CA LEU A 327 -6.79 11.16 -13.15
C LEU A 327 -5.70 11.03 -12.08
N GLY A 328 -5.73 11.96 -11.12
CA GLY A 328 -4.83 11.90 -9.97
C GLY A 328 -5.07 10.60 -9.21
N TRP A 329 -6.33 10.43 -8.79
CA TRP A 329 -6.77 9.40 -7.84
C TRP A 329 -7.36 8.16 -8.51
N SER A 330 -6.60 7.59 -9.45
CA SER A 330 -6.95 6.35 -10.15
C SER A 330 -5.85 5.29 -9.98
N TRP A 331 -6.27 4.03 -9.92
CA TRP A 331 -5.42 2.86 -9.68
C TRP A 331 -5.39 1.94 -10.90
N GLU A 332 -4.40 1.05 -10.94
CA GLU A 332 -4.28 0.00 -11.97
C GLU A 332 -4.24 0.54 -13.41
N ALA A 333 -3.80 1.79 -13.60
CA ALA A 333 -3.79 2.50 -14.89
C ALA A 333 -5.17 2.58 -15.58
N LYS A 334 -6.28 2.41 -14.83
CA LYS A 334 -7.64 2.34 -15.37
C LYS A 334 -8.01 3.56 -16.21
N ASP A 335 -7.58 4.74 -15.77
CA ASP A 335 -7.95 6.04 -16.37
C ASP A 335 -6.74 6.78 -16.93
N VAL A 336 -5.80 6.03 -17.50
CA VAL A 336 -4.67 6.58 -18.27
C VAL A 336 -4.98 6.44 -19.76
N MET A 337 -5.17 7.57 -20.44
CA MET A 337 -5.49 7.63 -21.86
C MET A 337 -4.33 8.25 -22.65
N VAL A 338 -3.85 7.55 -23.68
CA VAL A 338 -2.87 8.12 -24.60
C VAL A 338 -3.57 9.07 -25.59
N PHE A 339 -2.94 10.20 -25.88
CA PHE A 339 -3.32 11.08 -26.98
C PHE A 339 -2.17 11.28 -27.95
N ASN A 340 -2.46 11.44 -29.23
CA ASN A 340 -1.49 11.64 -30.30
C ASN A 340 -1.67 12.96 -31.05
N SER A 341 -2.69 13.74 -30.68
CA SER A 341 -2.95 15.07 -31.22
C SER A 341 -3.67 15.95 -30.19
N GLU A 342 -3.69 17.26 -30.44
CA GLU A 342 -4.47 18.22 -29.65
C GLU A 342 -5.97 17.93 -29.70
N GLU A 343 -6.48 17.52 -30.86
CA GLU A 343 -7.88 17.13 -31.02
C GLU A 343 -8.20 15.90 -30.18
N GLU A 344 -7.37 14.85 -30.27
CA GLU A 344 -7.55 13.64 -29.46
C GLU A 344 -7.44 13.96 -27.96
N LEU A 345 -6.53 14.86 -27.55
CA LEU A 345 -6.39 15.29 -26.17
C LEU A 345 -7.70 15.88 -25.62
N GLY A 346 -8.38 16.75 -26.37
CA GLY A 346 -9.68 17.31 -25.97
C GLY A 346 -10.72 16.21 -25.71
N TRP A 347 -10.77 15.21 -26.59
CA TRP A 347 -11.69 14.07 -26.47
C TRP A 347 -11.34 13.19 -25.27
N ARG A 348 -10.05 12.88 -25.04
CA ARG A 348 -9.61 12.06 -23.90
C ARG A 348 -9.87 12.73 -22.56
N MET A 349 -9.70 14.05 -22.46
CA MET A 349 -10.05 14.78 -21.25
C MET A 349 -11.56 14.73 -20.98
N ALA A 350 -12.40 14.87 -22.02
CA ALA A 350 -13.84 14.75 -21.89
C ALA A 350 -14.27 13.33 -21.50
N GLU A 351 -13.70 12.30 -22.13
CA GLU A 351 -13.95 10.88 -21.82
C GLU A 351 -13.69 10.62 -20.32
N VAL A 352 -12.51 11.01 -19.84
CA VAL A 352 -12.06 10.72 -18.48
C VAL A 352 -12.84 11.50 -17.41
N LEU A 353 -13.14 12.78 -17.65
CA LEU A 353 -13.78 13.65 -16.65
C LEU A 353 -15.31 13.65 -16.72
N LEU A 354 -15.89 13.56 -17.90
CA LEU A 354 -17.33 13.82 -18.13
C LEU A 354 -18.12 12.55 -18.44
N GLU A 355 -17.53 11.61 -19.16
CA GLU A 355 -18.21 10.39 -19.61
C GLU A 355 -18.03 9.21 -18.65
N SER A 356 -16.95 9.21 -17.86
CA SER A 356 -16.73 8.25 -16.78
C SER A 356 -17.84 8.36 -15.72
N SER A 357 -18.79 7.43 -15.75
CA SER A 357 -19.90 7.38 -14.78
C SER A 357 -19.41 7.48 -13.34
N GLY A 358 -19.94 8.46 -12.60
CA GLY A 358 -19.63 8.68 -11.20
C GLY A 358 -18.26 9.29 -10.92
N CYS A 359 -17.50 9.72 -11.93
CA CYS A 359 -16.24 10.43 -11.74
C CYS A 359 -16.50 11.78 -11.05
N THR A 360 -15.93 11.97 -9.86
CA THR A 360 -16.04 13.20 -9.06
C THR A 360 -14.82 14.11 -9.19
N ALA A 361 -13.81 13.70 -9.97
CA ALA A 361 -12.59 14.48 -10.18
C ALA A 361 -12.92 15.88 -10.71
N SER A 362 -12.35 16.90 -10.05
CA SER A 362 -12.47 18.30 -10.47
C SER A 362 -11.45 18.69 -11.53
N GLU A 363 -10.46 17.84 -11.78
CA GLU A 363 -9.35 18.09 -12.69
C GLU A 363 -8.72 16.79 -13.22
N CYS A 364 -7.98 16.88 -14.31
CA CYS A 364 -7.10 15.83 -14.80
C CYS A 364 -5.68 16.35 -15.01
N ILE A 365 -4.73 15.43 -15.11
CA ILE A 365 -3.33 15.73 -15.39
C ILE A 365 -3.04 15.35 -16.84
N VAL A 366 -2.54 16.31 -17.61
CA VAL A 366 -2.01 16.08 -18.96
C VAL A 366 -0.49 16.08 -18.85
N GLN A 367 0.13 15.02 -19.33
CA GLN A 367 1.58 14.83 -19.26
C GLN A 367 2.12 14.52 -20.66
N GLU A 368 3.27 15.10 -21.02
CA GLU A 368 3.93 14.74 -22.27
C GLU A 368 4.34 13.26 -22.29
N TRP A 369 4.40 12.70 -23.49
CA TRP A 369 4.91 11.35 -23.72
C TRP A 369 6.43 11.37 -23.65
N VAL A 370 7.00 10.28 -23.17
CA VAL A 370 8.44 10.00 -23.21
C VAL A 370 8.60 8.66 -23.90
N ASP A 371 9.50 8.59 -24.87
CA ASP A 371 9.80 7.34 -25.53
C ASP A 371 10.75 6.51 -24.65
N PHE A 372 10.33 5.29 -24.33
CA PHE A 372 11.10 4.35 -23.51
C PHE A 372 10.95 2.93 -24.02
N ASP A 373 11.96 2.11 -23.74
CA ASP A 373 11.99 0.70 -24.13
C ASP A 373 11.40 -0.21 -23.03
N PHE A 374 11.61 0.18 -21.76
CA PHE A 374 11.06 -0.46 -20.57
C PHE A 374 11.16 0.49 -19.35
N GLU A 375 10.42 0.15 -18.30
CA GLU A 375 10.46 0.77 -16.99
C GLU A 375 11.47 0.05 -16.08
N LEU A 376 12.18 0.83 -15.27
CA LEU A 376 13.07 0.39 -14.21
C LEU A 376 12.44 0.81 -12.86
N ARG A 377 12.15 -0.17 -12.00
CA ARG A 377 11.48 0.04 -10.71
C ARG A 377 12.46 -0.15 -9.57
N CYS A 378 12.86 0.94 -8.93
CA CYS A 378 13.79 0.95 -7.81
C CYS A 378 13.04 0.89 -6.48
N TYR A 379 13.31 -0.12 -5.67
CA TYR A 379 12.72 -0.28 -4.34
C TYR A 379 13.71 0.21 -3.28
N PHE A 380 13.36 1.29 -2.58
CA PHE A 380 14.19 1.87 -1.52
C PHE A 380 13.63 1.52 -0.15
N VAL A 381 14.49 0.99 0.73
CA VAL A 381 14.16 0.65 2.12
C VAL A 381 15.21 1.29 3.03
N PRO A 382 14.97 2.52 3.53
CA PRO A 382 15.96 3.20 4.36
C PRO A 382 16.25 2.40 5.64
N PRO A 383 17.54 2.16 5.97
CA PRO A 383 17.88 1.48 7.21
C PRO A 383 17.47 2.34 8.42
N ARG A 384 17.33 1.69 9.58
CA ARG A 384 17.00 2.39 10.83
C ARG A 384 18.05 3.48 11.12
N GLY A 385 17.60 4.73 11.24
CA GLY A 385 18.46 5.88 11.51
C GLY A 385 19.10 6.49 10.27
N TRP A 386 18.67 6.10 9.06
CA TRP A 386 19.06 6.79 7.83
C TRP A 386 18.72 8.28 7.90
N VAL A 387 19.62 9.10 7.35
CA VAL A 387 19.49 10.55 7.22
C VAL A 387 19.72 10.94 5.76
N SER A 388 19.10 12.03 5.32
CA SER A 388 19.06 12.43 3.91
C SER A 388 20.40 12.76 3.27
N SER A 389 21.39 13.11 4.08
CA SER A 389 22.76 13.34 3.62
C SER A 389 23.49 12.06 3.25
N HIS A 390 22.96 10.89 3.61
CA HIS A 390 23.55 9.60 3.26
C HIS A 390 22.91 9.06 1.99
N PHE A 391 23.77 8.71 1.04
CA PHE A 391 23.37 8.06 -0.19
C PHE A 391 22.64 6.74 0.10
N LEU A 392 21.45 6.56 -0.47
CA LEU A 392 20.65 5.35 -0.33
C LEU A 392 20.61 4.60 -1.65
N LYS A 393 21.06 3.34 -1.65
CA LYS A 393 20.92 2.43 -2.79
C LYS A 393 19.57 1.72 -2.74
N PRO A 394 18.98 1.38 -3.89
CA PRO A 394 17.80 0.53 -3.91
C PRO A 394 18.17 -0.88 -3.40
N GLU A 395 17.28 -1.46 -2.60
CA GLU A 395 17.39 -2.85 -2.15
C GLU A 395 17.16 -3.81 -3.33
N ARG A 396 16.30 -3.40 -4.27
CA ARG A 396 15.94 -4.18 -5.44
C ARG A 396 15.67 -3.27 -6.63
N ILE A 397 15.98 -3.78 -7.83
CA ILE A 397 15.58 -3.20 -9.11
C ILE A 397 14.81 -4.29 -9.87
N GLU A 398 13.62 -3.95 -10.37
CA GLU A 398 12.83 -4.80 -11.27
C GLU A 398 12.55 -4.08 -12.59
N TRP A 399 12.17 -4.84 -13.61
CA TRP A 399 11.92 -4.31 -14.95
C TRP A 399 10.58 -4.75 -15.50
N ASN A 400 9.93 -3.88 -16.25
CA ASN A 400 8.73 -4.22 -16.97
C ASN A 400 8.59 -3.38 -18.24
N ALA A 401 7.84 -3.87 -19.20
CA ALA A 401 7.43 -3.09 -20.37
C ALA A 401 5.91 -2.98 -20.41
N TRP A 402 5.43 -1.95 -21.10
CA TRP A 402 4.02 -1.85 -21.43
C TRP A 402 3.72 -2.85 -22.55
N GLY A 403 2.66 -3.64 -22.38
CA GLY A 403 2.14 -4.46 -23.47
C GLY A 403 1.61 -3.59 -24.62
N GLU A 404 1.47 -4.17 -25.81
CA GLU A 404 0.92 -3.47 -26.97
C GLU A 404 -0.41 -2.79 -26.63
N PRO A 405 -0.59 -1.49 -26.94
CA PRO A 405 -1.83 -0.78 -26.66
C PRO A 405 -3.04 -1.49 -27.30
N CYS A 406 -4.18 -1.50 -26.63
CA CYS A 406 -5.41 -1.93 -27.27
C CYS A 406 -5.89 -0.89 -28.30
N ALA A 407 -6.85 -1.26 -29.15
CA ALA A 407 -7.44 -0.36 -30.16
C ALA A 407 -8.04 0.93 -29.57
N GLN A 408 -8.29 0.99 -28.27
CA GLN A 408 -8.86 2.15 -27.57
C GLN A 408 -7.78 3.11 -27.02
N GLY A 409 -6.49 2.80 -27.19
CA GLY A 409 -5.38 3.62 -26.69
C GLY A 409 -5.03 3.38 -25.22
N ARG A 410 -5.55 2.31 -24.61
CA ARG A 410 -5.21 1.90 -23.24
C ARG A 410 -4.09 0.84 -23.25
N PRO A 411 -3.16 0.85 -22.28
CA PRO A 411 -2.19 -0.22 -22.13
C PRO A 411 -2.90 -1.55 -21.85
N ARG A 412 -2.55 -2.65 -22.57
CA ARG A 412 -3.16 -3.98 -22.33
C ARG A 412 -2.71 -4.64 -21.03
N GLY A 413 -1.65 -4.16 -20.41
CA GLY A 413 -1.05 -4.73 -19.22
C GLY A 413 0.46 -4.48 -19.18
N PHE A 414 1.13 -5.10 -18.22
CA PHE A 414 2.58 -5.01 -18.05
C PHE A 414 3.22 -6.37 -18.33
N GLU A 415 4.25 -6.38 -19.16
CA GLU A 415 5.13 -7.53 -19.36
C GLU A 415 6.26 -7.46 -18.32
N LEU A 416 6.38 -8.47 -17.45
CA LEU A 416 7.51 -8.60 -16.55
C LEU A 416 8.76 -8.98 -17.35
N LEU A 417 9.85 -8.24 -17.16
CA LEU A 417 11.12 -8.48 -17.84
C LEU A 417 12.21 -8.88 -16.85
N THR A 418 13.13 -9.73 -17.29
CA THR A 418 14.42 -9.92 -16.61
C THR A 418 15.46 -8.94 -17.15
N GLU A 419 16.54 -8.73 -16.41
CA GLU A 419 17.64 -7.89 -16.86
C GLU A 419 18.25 -8.41 -18.18
N GLU A 420 18.35 -9.73 -18.35
CA GLU A 420 18.85 -10.36 -19.57
C GLU A 420 17.95 -10.07 -20.79
N MET A 421 16.63 -10.05 -20.58
CA MET A 421 15.68 -9.66 -21.64
C MET A 421 15.87 -8.19 -22.02
N CYS A 422 16.03 -7.31 -21.04
CA CYS A 422 16.32 -5.89 -21.27
C CYS A 422 17.65 -5.69 -22.00
N LEU A 423 18.73 -6.38 -21.59
CA LEU A 423 20.02 -6.35 -22.27
C LEU A 423 19.91 -6.86 -23.71
N SER A 424 19.16 -7.93 -23.94
CA SER A 424 18.91 -8.44 -25.30
C SER A 424 18.21 -7.40 -26.18
N ARG A 425 17.21 -6.68 -25.65
CA ARG A 425 16.56 -5.56 -26.38
C ARG A 425 17.55 -4.46 -26.74
N TRP A 426 18.57 -4.28 -25.91
CA TRP A 426 19.64 -3.29 -26.11
C TRP A 426 20.88 -3.84 -26.81
N GLY A 427 20.83 -5.04 -27.39
CA GLY A 427 21.95 -5.63 -28.13
C GLY A 427 23.14 -5.99 -27.24
N GLN A 428 22.87 -6.40 -26.00
CA GLN A 428 23.86 -6.75 -24.96
C GLN A 428 24.74 -5.56 -24.52
N ASP A 429 24.20 -4.34 -24.56
CA ASP A 429 24.92 -3.12 -24.14
C ASP A 429 24.89 -2.95 -22.62
N GLU A 430 25.79 -3.65 -21.93
CA GLU A 430 25.94 -3.58 -20.47
C GLU A 430 26.27 -2.17 -19.97
N GLY A 431 27.03 -1.39 -20.76
CA GLY A 431 27.38 -0.02 -20.41
C GLY A 431 26.15 0.89 -20.34
N ALA A 432 25.21 0.74 -21.28
CA ALA A 432 23.95 1.47 -21.25
C ALA A 432 23.09 1.06 -20.05
N MET A 433 23.05 -0.24 -19.70
CA MET A 433 22.35 -0.73 -18.51
C MET A 433 22.92 -0.17 -17.20
N LEU A 434 24.25 -0.17 -17.06
CA LEU A 434 24.92 0.44 -15.92
C LEU A 434 24.63 1.94 -15.84
N SER A 435 24.73 2.65 -16.96
CA SER A 435 24.39 4.08 -17.07
C SER A 435 22.95 4.38 -16.64
N ALA A 436 21.99 3.53 -17.02
CA ALA A 436 20.60 3.68 -16.59
C ALA A 436 20.44 3.51 -15.08
N LYS A 437 21.04 2.46 -14.50
CA LYS A 437 20.99 2.20 -13.05
C LYS A 437 21.61 3.35 -12.26
N GLU A 438 22.78 3.84 -12.66
CA GLU A 438 23.47 4.94 -11.98
C GLU A 438 22.64 6.24 -12.01
N GLN A 439 22.09 6.60 -13.18
CA GLN A 439 21.22 7.77 -13.31
C GLN A 439 19.97 7.65 -12.45
N ALA A 440 19.30 6.49 -12.46
CA ALA A 440 18.10 6.26 -11.66
C ALA A 440 18.39 6.43 -10.16
N VAL A 441 19.50 5.88 -9.67
CA VAL A 441 19.89 6.01 -8.25
C VAL A 441 20.26 7.45 -7.89
N GLU A 442 20.95 8.18 -8.77
CA GLU A 442 21.30 9.58 -8.54
C GLU A 442 20.04 10.47 -8.46
N ILE A 443 19.15 10.37 -9.45
CA ILE A 443 17.86 11.09 -9.47
C ILE A 443 17.05 10.74 -8.20
N SER A 444 17.07 9.47 -7.79
CA SER A 444 16.37 9.02 -6.58
C SER A 444 16.83 9.75 -5.32
N GLN A 445 18.10 10.16 -5.18
CA GLN A 445 18.55 10.87 -3.99
C GLN A 445 17.83 12.21 -3.82
N HIS A 446 17.69 12.96 -4.92
CA HIS A 446 16.95 14.21 -4.95
C HIS A 446 15.48 14.01 -4.63
N LEU A 447 14.86 13.01 -5.27
CA LEU A 447 13.44 12.69 -5.07
C LEU A 447 13.14 12.23 -3.63
N LEU A 448 14.01 11.40 -3.04
CA LEU A 448 13.88 10.98 -1.64
C LEU A 448 14.04 12.16 -0.68
N ALA A 449 14.96 13.09 -0.97
CA ALA A 449 15.11 14.32 -0.20
C ALA A 449 13.87 15.21 -0.29
N TRP A 450 13.24 15.29 -1.47
CA TRP A 450 12.00 16.05 -1.70
C TRP A 450 10.80 15.54 -0.88
N LEU A 451 10.78 14.26 -0.51
CA LEU A 451 9.73 13.67 0.35
C LEU A 451 9.93 13.93 1.85
N LEU A 452 11.09 14.42 2.28
CA LEU A 452 11.35 14.64 3.71
C LEU A 452 10.67 15.87 4.29
N PRO A 453 10.53 17.00 3.56
CA PRO A 453 9.72 18.12 4.04
C PRO A 453 8.27 17.74 4.38
N THR A 454 7.73 16.67 3.77
CA THR A 454 6.33 16.26 3.95
C THR A 454 6.12 15.35 5.16
N GLY A 455 7.19 14.93 5.84
CA GLY A 455 7.11 14.11 7.05
C GLY A 455 8.35 14.20 7.93
N SER A 456 8.18 14.21 9.25
CA SER A 456 9.31 14.31 10.19
C SER A 456 10.25 13.09 10.22
N ARG A 457 9.96 12.05 9.42
CA ARG A 457 10.69 10.79 9.37
C ARG A 457 10.86 10.32 7.92
N PRO A 458 11.97 9.63 7.58
CA PRO A 458 12.11 8.97 6.30
C PRO A 458 10.96 7.99 6.04
N VAL A 459 10.59 7.87 4.77
CA VAL A 459 9.62 6.86 4.32
C VAL A 459 10.11 5.46 4.71
N PRO A 460 9.26 4.57 5.23
CA PRO A 460 9.69 3.22 5.62
C PRO A 460 10.17 2.40 4.42
N MET A 461 9.51 2.58 3.29
CA MET A 461 9.86 2.01 1.99
C MET A 461 9.21 2.89 0.92
N ILE A 462 9.81 3.01 -0.26
CA ILE A 462 9.15 3.61 -1.42
C ILE A 462 9.66 2.97 -2.70
N ARG A 463 8.81 2.87 -3.73
CA ARG A 463 9.23 2.46 -5.06
C ARG A 463 9.23 3.67 -5.99
N LEU A 464 10.32 3.83 -6.75
CA LEU A 464 10.48 4.86 -7.77
C LEU A 464 10.56 4.21 -9.13
N ASP A 465 9.64 4.58 -10.02
CA ASP A 465 9.55 4.02 -11.37
C ASP A 465 10.17 4.99 -12.37
N PHE A 466 11.03 4.48 -13.24
CA PHE A 466 11.77 5.25 -14.23
C PHE A 466 11.53 4.70 -15.63
N MET A 467 11.25 5.58 -16.59
CA MET A 467 11.22 5.25 -18.01
C MET A 467 12.65 5.26 -18.56
N THR A 468 13.08 4.18 -19.21
CA THR A 468 14.46 4.03 -19.67
C THR A 468 14.55 3.74 -21.16
N ARG A 469 15.54 4.36 -21.82
CA ARG A 469 15.81 4.16 -23.25
C ARG A 469 17.30 4.10 -23.52
N ARG A 470 17.73 3.19 -24.39
CA ARG A 470 19.10 3.22 -24.92
C ARG A 470 19.23 4.28 -25.99
N VAL A 471 20.20 5.18 -25.82
CA VAL A 471 20.41 6.31 -26.74
C VAL A 471 21.64 6.15 -27.63
N SER A 472 22.68 5.46 -27.15
CA SER A 472 23.87 5.10 -27.93
C SER A 472 24.68 4.02 -27.20
N SER A 473 25.80 3.58 -27.79
CA SER A 473 26.69 2.60 -27.16
C SER A 473 27.14 3.05 -25.77
N GLY A 474 26.88 2.24 -24.75
CA GLY A 474 27.28 2.52 -23.38
C GLY A 474 26.47 3.63 -22.69
N LYS A 475 25.39 4.14 -23.30
CA LYS A 475 24.61 5.25 -22.75
C LYS A 475 23.11 4.97 -22.78
N ALA A 476 22.45 5.31 -21.68
CA ALA A 476 21.00 5.31 -21.58
C ALA A 476 20.50 6.69 -21.14
N ARG A 477 19.20 6.91 -21.37
CA ARG A 477 18.44 8.01 -20.79
C ARG A 477 17.44 7.47 -19.79
N VAL A 478 17.32 8.17 -18.67
CA VAL A 478 16.40 7.84 -17.60
C VAL A 478 15.53 9.05 -17.31
N VAL A 479 14.23 8.84 -17.29
CA VAL A 479 13.24 9.86 -16.94
C VAL A 479 12.40 9.32 -15.81
N PHE A 480 12.24 10.09 -14.75
CA PHE A 480 11.40 9.69 -13.62
C PHE A 480 9.94 9.61 -14.06
N GLY A 481 9.28 8.51 -13.74
CA GLY A 481 7.89 8.26 -14.09
C GLY A 481 6.96 8.51 -12.93
N GLU A 482 7.17 7.83 -11.80
CA GLU A 482 6.20 7.78 -10.72
C GLU A 482 6.81 7.45 -9.35
N PHE A 483 6.33 8.16 -8.32
CA PHE A 483 6.39 7.69 -6.94
C PHE A 483 5.29 6.66 -6.72
N CYS A 484 5.64 5.49 -6.23
CA CYS A 484 4.66 4.47 -5.86
C CYS A 484 4.71 4.24 -4.36
N GLU A 485 3.54 4.30 -3.73
CA GLU A 485 3.37 4.09 -2.31
C GLU A 485 3.80 2.69 -1.86
N MET A 486 4.06 2.56 -0.57
CA MET A 486 4.22 1.26 0.06
C MET A 486 2.91 0.48 -0.06
N GLY A 487 2.93 -0.67 -0.73
CA GLY A 487 1.72 -1.41 -1.10
C GLY A 487 1.54 -1.56 -2.60
N ALA A 488 2.28 -0.79 -3.39
CA ALA A 488 2.38 -0.99 -4.82
C ALA A 488 2.91 -2.39 -5.16
N ALA A 489 2.52 -2.90 -6.33
CA ALA A 489 2.90 -4.23 -6.80
C ALA A 489 4.42 -4.45 -6.75
N MET A 490 4.87 -5.56 -6.16
CA MET A 490 6.30 -5.89 -6.05
C MET A 490 6.89 -6.49 -7.34
N LEU A 491 6.10 -6.58 -8.43
CA LEU A 491 6.48 -7.05 -9.77
C LEU A 491 7.57 -8.13 -9.79
N GLY A 492 7.19 -9.38 -9.47
CA GLY A 492 8.13 -10.51 -9.53
C GLY A 492 9.14 -10.59 -8.38
N TRP A 493 9.33 -9.53 -7.58
CA TRP A 493 10.16 -9.58 -6.37
C TRP A 493 9.47 -10.41 -5.28
N LYS A 494 9.81 -11.70 -5.21
CA LYS A 494 9.19 -12.68 -4.32
C LYS A 494 9.27 -12.30 -2.84
N GLU A 495 10.40 -11.75 -2.42
CA GLU A 495 10.65 -11.35 -1.03
C GLU A 495 10.19 -9.90 -0.74
N GLY A 496 9.74 -9.17 -1.77
CA GLY A 496 9.42 -7.74 -1.66
C GLY A 496 8.32 -7.45 -0.65
N THR A 497 7.26 -8.26 -0.66
CA THR A 497 6.13 -8.06 0.25
C THR A 497 6.54 -8.24 1.72
N VAL A 498 7.35 -9.27 2.01
CA VAL A 498 7.89 -9.50 3.37
C VAL A 498 8.81 -8.37 3.80
N THR A 499 9.68 -7.90 2.91
CA THR A 499 10.59 -6.77 3.16
C THR A 499 9.82 -5.48 3.44
N MET A 500 8.77 -5.23 2.69
CA MET A 500 7.89 -4.08 2.85
C MET A 500 7.10 -4.14 4.17
N TRP A 501 6.49 -5.28 4.51
CA TRP A 501 5.81 -5.44 5.80
C TRP A 501 6.77 -5.27 6.97
N ARG A 502 7.99 -5.78 6.84
CA ARG A 502 9.05 -5.59 7.83
C ARG A 502 9.34 -4.10 8.04
N ALA A 503 9.53 -3.35 6.96
CA ALA A 503 9.77 -1.92 7.02
C ALA A 503 8.59 -1.14 7.65
N ALA A 504 7.35 -1.51 7.31
CA ALA A 504 6.14 -0.95 7.90
C ALA A 504 6.07 -1.19 9.42
N LEU A 505 6.33 -2.43 9.86
CA LEU A 505 6.30 -2.82 11.27
C LEU A 505 7.45 -2.18 12.06
N ASP A 506 8.66 -2.13 11.50
CA ASP A 506 9.79 -1.44 12.11
C ASP A 506 9.54 0.09 12.19
N SER A 507 8.70 0.65 11.31
CA SER A 507 8.20 2.03 11.44
C SER A 507 7.19 2.19 12.57
N ALA A 508 6.23 1.26 12.67
CA ALA A 508 5.21 1.24 13.73
C ALA A 508 5.80 1.12 15.14
N LEU A 509 6.93 0.43 15.28
CA LEU A 509 7.63 0.18 16.55
C LEU A 509 8.64 1.28 16.96
N ARG A 510 8.73 2.37 16.18
CA ARG A 510 9.57 3.54 16.48
C ARG A 510 8.78 4.64 17.17
#